data_AF-I4YH87-F1
#
_entry.id   AF-I4YH87-F1
#
_cell.length_a   1.000
_cell.length_b   1.000
_cell.length_c   1.000
_cell.angle_alpha   90.00
_cell.angle_beta   90.00
_cell.angle_gamma   90.00
#
_symmetry.space_group_name_H-M   'P 1'
#
loop_
_entity.id
_entity.type
_entity.pdbx_description
1 polymer ?
#
loop_
_entity_poly.entity_id
_entity_poly.type
_entity_poly.pdbx_seq_one_letter_code
_entity_poly.pdbx_strand_id
1 'polypeptide(L)' 'HLSNNHIGRKSQGNLSLECKWQGCSVKVGKRDHMTSHIRVHVPLKPHKCSECSKQFKRPQDLKKHEKTHSRG' A
#
# COMPACT_ATOMS: atom_id res chain seq x y z
N HIS A 1 -19.62 -47.87 -15.84
CA HIS A 1 -19.75 -46.47 -16.30
C HIS A 1 -19.14 -45.54 -15.27
N LEU A 2 -17.83 -45.30 -15.34
CA LEU A 2 -17.16 -44.29 -14.51
C LEU A 2 -17.09 -43.00 -15.34
N SER A 3 -17.78 -41.95 -14.90
CA SER A 3 -17.58 -40.61 -15.42
C SER A 3 -17.47 -39.64 -14.26
N ASN A 4 -16.22 -39.47 -13.83
CA ASN A 4 -15.75 -38.33 -13.05
C ASN A 4 -15.79 -37.09 -13.95
N ASN A 5 -16.65 -36.11 -13.67
CA ASN A 5 -16.33 -34.70 -13.90
C ASN A 5 -17.44 -33.78 -13.41
N HIS A 6 -17.21 -33.07 -12.31
CA HIS A 6 -17.05 -31.62 -12.34
C HIS A 6 -16.66 -31.14 -10.93
N ILE A 7 -15.36 -31.17 -10.62
CA ILE A 7 -14.84 -30.16 -9.67
C ILE A 7 -14.79 -28.87 -10.46
N GLY A 8 -15.95 -28.23 -10.60
CA GLY A 8 -16.03 -26.85 -11.02
C GLY A 8 -15.40 -26.00 -9.94
N ARG A 9 -14.07 -25.86 -9.96
CA ARG A 9 -13.40 -24.75 -9.28
C ARG A 9 -14.07 -23.51 -9.85
N LYS A 10 -14.89 -22.83 -9.04
CA LYS A 10 -15.50 -21.55 -9.38
C LYS A 10 -14.33 -20.61 -9.66
N SER A 11 -14.05 -20.40 -10.95
CA SER A 11 -13.07 -19.45 -11.44
C SER A 11 -13.37 -18.13 -10.76
N GLN A 12 -12.41 -17.64 -9.98
CA GLN A 12 -12.50 -16.39 -9.26
C GLN A 12 -13.10 -15.33 -10.19
N GLY A 13 -14.24 -14.79 -9.77
CA GLY A 13 -14.88 -13.69 -10.48
C GLY A 13 -13.85 -12.62 -10.79
N ASN A 14 -13.99 -12.02 -11.96
CA ASN A 14 -13.17 -10.95 -12.48
C ASN A 14 -13.29 -9.73 -11.53
N LEU A 15 -12.60 -9.76 -10.40
CA LEU A 15 -12.68 -8.71 -9.38
C LEU A 15 -11.80 -7.56 -9.84
N SER A 16 -12.37 -6.71 -10.70
CA SER A 16 -11.75 -5.45 -11.09
C SER A 16 -11.77 -4.49 -9.90
N LEU A 17 -10.61 -4.26 -9.29
CA LEU A 17 -10.43 -3.29 -8.22
C LEU A 17 -9.83 -2.02 -8.81
N GLU A 18 -10.45 -0.89 -8.52
CA GLU A 18 -10.03 0.41 -9.00
C GLU A 18 -9.45 1.24 -7.84
N CYS A 19 -8.33 1.92 -8.10
CA CYS A 19 -7.73 2.79 -7.11
C CYS A 19 -8.64 4.02 -6.90
N LYS A 20 -9.00 4.31 -5.65
CA LYS A 20 -9.86 5.46 -5.30
C LYS A 20 -9.09 6.76 -5.05
N TRP A 21 -7.78 6.77 -5.29
CA TRP A 21 -6.94 7.94 -5.02
C TRP A 21 -7.13 9.00 -6.11
N GLN A 22 -7.26 10.26 -5.71
CA GLN A 22 -7.44 11.37 -6.65
C GLN A 22 -6.25 11.48 -7.61
N GLY A 23 -6.52 11.46 -8.92
CA GLY A 23 -5.49 11.48 -9.95
C GLY A 23 -4.80 10.14 -10.22
N CYS A 24 -5.27 9.04 -9.62
CA CYS A 24 -4.81 7.69 -9.93
C CYS A 24 -5.89 6.89 -10.65
N SER A 25 -5.56 6.25 -11.76
CA SER A 25 -6.51 5.45 -12.57
C SER A 25 -6.11 3.97 -12.70
N VAL A 26 -5.31 3.47 -11.76
CA VAL A 26 -4.87 2.07 -11.76
C VAL A 26 -6.04 1.14 -11.46
N LYS A 27 -6.22 0.11 -12.31
CA LYS A 27 -7.18 -0.98 -12.16
C LYS A 27 -6.44 -2.32 -12.12
N VAL A 28 -6.75 -3.18 -11.16
CA VAL A 28 -6.11 -4.50 -11.01
C VAL A 28 -7.13 -5.58 -10.70
N GLY A 29 -6.92 -6.79 -11.24
CA GLY A 29 -7.81 -7.94 -11.05
C GLY A 29 -7.60 -8.75 -9.76
N LYS A 30 -6.64 -8.34 -8.90
CA LYS A 30 -6.26 -9.07 -7.68
C LYS A 30 -6.19 -8.13 -6.48
N ARG A 31 -6.74 -8.55 -5.33
CA ARG A 31 -6.67 -7.79 -4.07
C ARG A 31 -5.25 -7.54 -3.61
N ASP A 32 -4.38 -8.54 -3.65
CA ASP A 32 -3.00 -8.40 -3.14
C ASP A 32 -2.22 -7.34 -3.92
N HIS A 33 -2.46 -7.23 -5.22
CA HIS A 33 -1.87 -6.19 -6.07
C HIS A 33 -2.41 -4.81 -5.69
N MET A 34 -3.72 -4.67 -5.43
CA MET A 34 -4.31 -3.40 -4.99
C MET A 34 -3.75 -2.97 -3.63
N THR A 35 -3.65 -3.91 -2.68
CA THR A 35 -3.08 -3.65 -1.34
C THR A 35 -1.63 -3.19 -1.42
N SER A 36 -0.84 -3.80 -2.32
CA SER A 36 0.54 -3.34 -2.57
C SER A 36 0.56 -1.96 -3.22
N HIS A 37 -0.30 -1.73 -4.22
CA HIS A 37 -0.40 -0.45 -4.93
C HIS A 37 -0.74 0.72 -3.98
N ILE A 38 -1.66 0.56 -3.04
CA ILE A 38 -2.04 1.63 -2.10
C ILE A 38 -0.84 2.17 -1.29
N ARG A 39 0.22 1.37 -1.11
CA ARG A 39 1.45 1.79 -0.43
C ARG A 39 2.25 2.87 -1.16
N VAL A 40 1.96 3.14 -2.44
CA VAL A 40 2.59 4.26 -3.17
C VAL A 40 1.95 5.60 -2.80
N HIS A 41 0.68 5.58 -2.38
CA HIS A 41 -0.07 6.77 -2.01
C HIS A 41 0.08 7.11 -0.53
N VAL A 42 0.16 6.08 0.31
CA VAL A 42 0.39 6.24 1.74
C VAL A 42 1.91 6.24 1.97
N PRO A 43 2.48 7.32 2.53
CA PRO A 43 3.89 7.27 2.93
C PRO A 43 4.05 6.17 3.97
N LEU A 44 4.83 5.13 3.66
CA LEU A 44 5.20 4.04 4.57
C LEU A 44 6.19 4.49 5.66
N LYS A 45 6.01 5.72 6.12
CA LYS A 45 6.91 6.43 6.99
C LYS A 45 6.15 6.75 8.27
N PRO A 46 5.99 5.75 9.17
CA PRO A 46 5.19 5.92 10.38
C PRO A 46 5.74 7.01 11.31
N HIS A 47 6.98 7.44 11.09
CA HIS A 47 7.65 8.42 11.94
C HIS A 47 7.59 9.81 11.30
N LYS A 48 6.58 10.59 11.66
CA LYS A 48 6.44 12.01 11.27
C LYS A 48 7.18 12.90 12.26
N CYS A 49 7.87 13.92 11.75
CA CYS A 49 8.48 14.96 12.59
C CYS A 49 7.41 15.89 13.20
N SER A 50 7.61 16.33 14.45
CA SER A 50 6.71 17.28 15.12
C SER A 50 6.83 18.70 14.54
N GLU A 51 8.06 19.10 14.21
CA GLU A 51 8.38 20.47 13.77
C GLU A 51 8.13 20.69 12.27
N CYS A 52 8.03 19.62 11.47
CA CYS A 52 7.83 19.75 10.03
C CYS A 52 7.07 18.57 9.43
N SER A 53 6.61 18.73 8.18
CA SER A 53 5.84 17.70 7.47
C SER A 53 6.68 16.52 6.94
N LYS A 54 7.99 16.44 7.29
CA LYS A 54 8.84 15.32 6.86
C LYS A 54 8.49 14.05 7.64
N GLN A 55 8.47 12.95 6.91
CA GLN A 55 8.25 11.61 7.44
C GLN A 55 9.45 10.72 7.14
N PHE A 56 9.71 9.76 8.03
CA PHE A 56 10.84 8.83 7.99
C PHE A 56 10.37 7.37 8.15
N LYS A 57 11.05 6.45 7.47
CA LYS A 57 10.75 5.01 7.52
C LYS A 57 11.18 4.38 8.84
N ARG A 58 12.21 4.91 9.48
CA ARG A 58 12.81 4.35 10.69
C ARG A 58 12.91 5.42 11.79
N PRO A 59 12.77 5.05 13.08
CA PRO A 59 12.79 6.00 14.18
C PRO A 59 14.17 6.65 14.36
N GLN A 60 15.27 5.95 14.08
CA GLN A 60 16.61 6.52 14.16
C GLN A 60 16.87 7.63 13.15
N ASP A 61 16.22 7.57 11.98
CA ASP A 61 16.35 8.59 10.94
C ASP A 61 15.57 9.85 11.36
N LEU A 62 14.38 9.67 11.95
CA LEU A 62 13.63 10.77 12.57
C LEU A 62 14.45 11.42 13.71
N LYS A 63 15.01 10.64 14.64
CA LYS A 63 15.78 11.18 15.78
C LYS A 63 17.03 11.96 15.34
N LYS A 64 17.70 11.52 14.26
CA LYS A 64 18.81 12.28 13.67
C LYS A 64 18.33 13.57 13.03
N HIS A 65 17.18 13.53 12.35
CA HIS A 65 16.56 14.70 11.75
C HIS A 65 16.09 15.72 12.80
N GLU A 66 15.51 15.29 13.93
CA GLU A 66 15.06 16.23 14.98
C GLU A 66 16.20 17.10 15.52
N LYS A 67 17.43 16.56 15.59
CA LYS A 67 18.63 17.32 15.96
C LYS A 67 18.99 18.43 14.96
N THR A 68 18.44 18.43 13.74
CA THR A 68 18.63 19.54 12.79
C THR A 68 17.79 20.75 13.17
N HIS A 69 16.66 20.55 13.85
CA HIS A 69 15.80 21.64 14.33
C HIS A 69 16.34 22.28 15.61
N SER A 70 17.03 21.51 16.46
CA SER A 70 17.60 22.00 17.72
C SER A 70 18.88 22.85 17.59
N ARG A 71 19.31 23.21 16.37
CA ARG A 71 20.47 24.10 16.13
C ARG A 71 20.05 25.58 16.01
N GLY A 72 19.05 25.99 16.77
CA GLY A 72 18.64 27.39 16.94
C GLY A 72 19.21 27.93 18.24
#